data_AF-A0A0F5VJ31-F1
#
_entry.id   AF-A0A0F5VJ31-F1
#
_cell.length_a   1.000
_cell.length_b   1.000
_cell.length_c   1.000
_cell.angle_alpha   90.00
_cell.angle_beta   90.00
_cell.angle_gamma   90.00
#
_symmetry.space_group_name_H-M   'P 1'
#
loop_
_entity.id
_entity.type
_entity.pdbx_description
1 polymer ?
#
loop_
_entity_poly.entity_id
_entity_poly.type
_entity_poly.pdbx_seq_one_letter_code
_entity_poly.pdbx_strand_id
1 'polypeptide(L)'
;MPCSVCGCALPPDARFCLSCGSPCVPAGPVAAVESRKVVTVLFCDLVGSTALSGVLDPETLRSVTLRYFELMRRQIELHGGTVEKFIGDAVMAVFGVPSVHEDDARRALAAALGMLAALDGLNTELDVTLAVRLNVRIGVNTGQVVTGSDASARQALVSG
;
A
#
# COMPACT_ATOMS: atom_id res chain seq x y z
N MET A 1 -21.32 23.94 29.68
CA MET A 1 -20.84 24.58 28.43
C MET A 1 -21.72 24.05 27.27
N PRO A 2 -22.10 24.84 26.27
CA PRO A 2 -22.85 24.32 25.12
C PRO A 2 -21.94 23.50 24.19
N CYS A 3 -22.50 22.48 23.54
CA CYS A 3 -21.80 21.72 22.52
C CYS A 3 -21.43 22.61 21.32
N SER A 4 -20.19 22.52 20.84
CA SER A 4 -19.70 23.31 19.69
C SER A 4 -20.37 22.94 18.35
N VAL A 5 -20.98 21.75 18.25
CA VAL A 5 -21.61 21.26 17.02
C VAL A 5 -23.11 21.53 17.00
N CYS A 6 -23.83 21.20 18.08
CA CYS A 6 -25.29 21.29 18.10
C CYS A 6 -25.86 22.29 19.11
N GLY A 7 -25.02 22.96 19.90
CA GLY A 7 -25.46 23.98 20.88
C GLY A 7 -26.16 23.45 22.13
N CYS A 8 -26.40 22.14 22.25
CA CYS A 8 -27.06 21.56 23.43
C CYS A 8 -26.25 21.80 24.72
N ALA A 9 -26.94 22.01 25.83
CA ALA A 9 -26.31 22.21 27.14
C ALA A 9 -25.67 20.89 27.63
N LEU A 10 -24.36 20.95 27.92
CA LEU A 10 -23.62 19.79 28.41
C LEU A 10 -23.42 19.88 29.93
N PRO A 11 -23.59 18.76 30.67
CA PRO A 11 -23.15 18.68 32.06
C PRO A 11 -21.63 18.86 32.17
N PRO A 12 -21.11 19.26 33.34
CA PRO A 12 -19.70 19.62 33.52
C PRO A 12 -18.71 18.52 33.14
N ASP A 13 -19.11 17.25 33.29
CA ASP A 13 -18.24 16.08 33.13
C ASP A 13 -18.50 15.32 31.81
N ALA A 14 -19.27 15.92 30.88
CA ALA A 14 -19.63 15.28 29.62
C ALA A 14 -18.40 15.06 28.73
N ARG A 15 -18.10 13.79 28.39
CA ARG A 15 -17.10 13.45 27.36
C ARG A 15 -17.65 13.56 25.94
N PHE A 16 -18.94 13.29 25.76
CA PHE A 16 -19.67 13.33 24.49
C PHE A 16 -20.99 14.07 24.66
N CYS A 17 -21.47 14.70 23.58
CA CYS A 17 -22.77 15.34 23.56
C CYS A 17 -23.88 14.28 23.55
N LEU A 18 -24.80 14.39 24.52
CA LEU A 18 -25.95 13.48 24.66
C LEU A 18 -26.97 13.60 23.52
N SER A 19 -26.90 14.65 22.70
CA SER A 19 -27.83 14.90 21.59
C SER A 19 -27.23 14.52 20.24
N CYS A 20 -25.99 14.95 19.93
CA CYS A 20 -25.37 14.72 18.61
C CYS A 20 -24.16 13.79 18.61
N GLY A 21 -23.72 13.28 19.77
CA GLY A 21 -22.57 12.38 19.88
C GLY A 21 -21.19 13.02 19.71
N SER A 22 -21.11 14.33 19.41
CA SER A 22 -19.81 15.00 19.24
C SER A 22 -18.97 14.97 20.53
N PRO A 23 -17.65 14.68 20.45
CA PRO A 23 -16.76 14.76 21.60
C PRO A 23 -16.69 16.20 22.12
N CYS A 24 -16.76 16.36 23.44
CA CYS A 24 -16.76 17.65 24.13
C CYS A 24 -15.36 18.07 24.60
N VAL A 25 -14.45 17.11 24.67
CA VAL A 25 -13.01 17.31 24.91
C VAL A 25 -12.30 16.98 23.60
N PRO A 26 -11.40 17.82 23.08
CA PRO A 26 -10.54 17.41 21.98
C PRO A 26 -9.79 16.15 22.45
N ALA A 27 -9.90 15.06 21.69
CA ALA A 27 -9.07 13.91 21.93
C ALA A 27 -7.62 14.41 21.94
N GLY A 28 -6.93 14.28 23.08
CA GLY A 28 -5.49 14.52 23.13
C GLY A 28 -4.81 13.74 22.01
N PRO A 29 -3.61 14.13 21.56
CA PRO A 29 -2.91 13.44 20.48
C PRO A 29 -2.95 11.95 20.79
N VAL A 30 -3.68 11.20 19.97
CA VAL A 30 -3.83 9.76 20.14
C VAL A 30 -2.42 9.23 19.89
N ALA A 31 -1.71 8.91 20.98
CA ALA A 31 -0.39 8.31 20.88
C ALA A 31 -0.51 7.14 19.91
N ALA A 32 0.44 7.01 19.00
CA ALA A 32 0.53 5.96 18.01
C ALA A 32 0.34 4.58 18.65
N VAL A 33 -0.89 4.09 18.75
CA VAL A 33 -1.13 2.79 19.39
C VAL A 33 -0.74 1.74 18.39
N GLU A 34 0.40 1.09 18.64
CA GLU A 34 0.78 -0.14 17.97
C GLU A 34 -0.40 -1.11 18.05
N SER A 35 -0.96 -1.46 16.91
CA SER A 35 -2.13 -2.33 16.83
C SER A 35 -1.79 -3.56 16.00
N ARG A 36 -2.20 -4.72 16.51
CA ARG A 36 -2.15 -5.97 15.76
C ARG A 36 -3.32 -6.01 14.81
N LYS A 37 -3.03 -6.11 13.51
CA LYS A 37 -4.04 -6.19 12.45
C LYS A 37 -3.74 -7.41 11.58
N VAL A 38 -4.77 -8.07 11.08
CA VAL A 38 -4.62 -9.03 9.98
C VAL A 38 -4.60 -8.22 8.69
N VAL A 39 -3.52 -8.35 7.93
CA VAL A 39 -3.35 -7.66 6.65
C VAL A 39 -2.97 -8.67 5.58
N THR A 40 -3.17 -8.29 4.32
CA THR A 40 -2.61 -9.02 3.19
C THR A 40 -1.42 -8.26 2.63
N VAL A 41 -0.27 -8.92 2.52
CA VAL A 41 0.94 -8.37 1.93
C VAL A 41 1.15 -8.99 0.55
N LEU A 42 1.49 -8.15 -0.42
CA LEU A 42 1.86 -8.52 -1.77
C LEU A 42 3.32 -8.12 -2.00
N PHE A 43 4.13 -9.05 -2.49
CA PHE A 43 5.47 -8.80 -2.98
C PHE A 43 5.53 -9.11 -4.47
N CYS A 44 6.08 -8.20 -5.28
CA CYS A 44 6.31 -8.40 -6.70
C CYS A 44 7.77 -8.11 -7.01
N ASP A 45 8.49 -9.10 -7.52
CA ASP A 45 9.92 -9.01 -7.81
C ASP A 45 10.21 -9.22 -9.30
N LEU A 46 11.16 -8.48 -9.86
CA LEU A 46 11.51 -8.58 -11.28
C LEU A 46 12.51 -9.73 -11.48
N VAL A 47 12.17 -10.68 -12.35
CA VAL A 47 13.03 -11.82 -12.65
C VAL A 47 14.17 -11.39 -13.55
N GLY A 48 15.41 -11.61 -13.11
CA GLY A 48 16.60 -11.42 -13.93
C GLY A 48 16.98 -9.95 -14.14
N SER A 49 16.58 -9.05 -13.24
CA SER A 49 16.91 -7.62 -13.29
C SER A 49 18.41 -7.33 -13.41
N THR A 50 19.25 -8.12 -12.74
CA THR A 50 20.72 -7.99 -12.86
C THR A 50 21.20 -8.28 -14.28
N ALA A 51 20.65 -9.32 -14.93
CA ALA A 51 21.02 -9.64 -16.31
C ALA A 51 20.53 -8.54 -17.27
N LEU A 52 19.34 -7.98 -17.02
CA LEU A 52 18.80 -6.88 -17.81
C LEU A 52 19.68 -5.62 -17.74
N SER A 53 20.26 -5.35 -16.57
CA SER A 53 21.18 -4.22 -16.37
C SER A 53 22.51 -4.32 -17.12
N GLY A 54 22.88 -5.54 -17.56
CA GLY A 54 24.07 -5.75 -18.38
C GLY A 54 23.82 -5.62 -19.89
N VAL A 55 22.55 -5.60 -20.31
CA VAL A 55 22.15 -5.55 -21.73
C VAL A 55 21.73 -4.13 -22.14
N LEU A 56 21.03 -3.42 -21.26
CA LEU A 56 20.55 -2.06 -21.51
C LEU A 56 21.55 -1.02 -20.99
N ASP A 57 21.63 0.12 -21.69
CA ASP A 57 22.33 1.28 -21.14
C ASP A 57 21.59 1.81 -19.87
N PRO A 58 22.32 2.48 -18.95
CA PRO A 58 21.74 2.92 -17.69
C PRO A 58 20.52 3.85 -17.83
N GLU A 59 20.51 4.74 -18.82
CA GLU A 59 19.40 5.65 -19.08
C GLU A 59 18.14 4.90 -19.52
N THR A 60 18.28 3.95 -20.45
CA THR A 60 17.18 3.10 -20.92
C THR A 60 16.67 2.20 -19.81
N LEU A 61 17.56 1.53 -19.06
CA LEU A 61 17.18 0.68 -17.93
C LEU A 61 16.37 1.46 -16.88
N ARG A 62 16.80 2.68 -16.57
CA ARG A 62 16.09 3.57 -15.65
C ARG A 62 14.70 3.91 -16.17
N SER A 63 14.58 4.26 -17.45
CA SER A 63 13.30 4.57 -18.08
C SER A 63 12.34 3.37 -18.01
N VAL A 64 12.80 2.17 -18.38
CA VAL A 64 12.00 0.94 -18.32
C VAL A 64 11.56 0.62 -16.90
N THR A 65 12.48 0.72 -15.93
CA THR A 65 12.20 0.46 -14.52
C THR A 65 11.17 1.43 -13.94
N LEU A 66 11.24 2.73 -14.27
CA LEU A 66 10.27 3.72 -13.82
C LEU A 66 8.87 3.44 -14.39
N ARG A 67 8.77 3.06 -15.66
CA ARG A 67 7.50 2.68 -16.30
C ARG A 67 6.90 1.43 -15.65
N TYR A 68 7.74 0.43 -15.37
CA TYR A 68 7.35 -0.77 -14.65
C TYR A 68 6.78 -0.43 -13.26
N PHE A 69 7.50 0.36 -12.45
CA PHE A 69 7.03 0.72 -11.11
C PHE A 69 5.73 1.50 -11.13
N GLU A 70 5.58 2.43 -12.07
CA GLU A 70 4.34 3.19 -12.22
C GLU A 70 3.15 2.28 -12.56
N LEU A 71 3.33 1.29 -13.44
CA LEU A 71 2.30 0.31 -13.74
C LEU A 71 1.93 -0.55 -12.53
N MET A 72 2.92 -1.06 -11.81
CA MET A 72 2.68 -1.88 -10.61
C MET A 72 1.94 -1.06 -9.55
N ARG A 73 2.41 0.15 -9.24
CA ARG A 73 1.80 1.08 -8.29
C ARG A 73 0.34 1.36 -8.66
N ARG A 74 0.07 1.67 -9.93
CA ARG A 74 -1.29 1.93 -10.42
C ARG A 74 -2.20 0.72 -10.18
N GLN A 75 -1.76 -0.50 -10.49
CA GLN A 75 -2.59 -1.69 -10.28
C GLN A 75 -2.86 -1.96 -8.80
N ILE A 76 -1.89 -1.72 -7.92
CA ILE A 76 -2.06 -1.85 -6.47
C ILE A 76 -3.09 -0.85 -5.95
N GLU A 77 -2.93 0.44 -6.30
CA GLU A 77 -3.82 1.51 -5.85
C GLU A 77 -5.25 1.38 -6.39
N LEU A 78 -5.40 0.94 -7.65
CA LEU A 78 -6.72 0.68 -8.25
C LEU A 78 -7.54 -0.35 -7.47
N HIS A 79 -6.88 -1.27 -6.76
CA HIS A 79 -7.51 -2.30 -5.94
C HIS A 79 -7.53 -1.94 -4.44
N GLY A 80 -7.18 -0.70 -4.08
CA GLY A 80 -7.20 -0.22 -2.69
C GLY A 80 -6.03 -0.70 -1.83
N GLY A 81 -4.94 -1.17 -2.46
CA GLY A 81 -3.68 -1.45 -1.77
C GLY A 81 -2.82 -0.19 -1.63
N THR A 82 -1.96 -0.19 -0.62
CA THR A 82 -0.96 0.85 -0.42
C THR A 82 0.41 0.30 -0.78
N VAL A 83 1.16 1.01 -1.62
CA VAL A 83 2.57 0.69 -1.86
C VAL A 83 3.38 1.15 -0.65
N GLU A 84 3.99 0.19 0.06
CA GLU A 84 4.77 0.48 1.26
C GLU A 84 6.17 0.95 0.87
N LYS A 85 6.88 0.17 0.03
CA LYS A 85 8.24 0.50 -0.40
C LYS A 85 8.64 -0.25 -1.67
N PHE A 86 9.65 0.31 -2.33
CA PHE A 86 10.42 -0.35 -3.37
C PHE A 86 11.73 -0.85 -2.78
N ILE A 87 12.08 -2.11 -3.04
CA ILE A 87 13.31 -2.76 -2.55
C ILE A 87 14.11 -3.20 -3.77
N GLY A 88 14.99 -2.32 -4.27
CA GLY A 88 15.64 -2.55 -5.56
C GLY A 88 14.59 -2.53 -6.68
N ASP A 89 14.40 -3.67 -7.33
CA ASP A 89 13.42 -3.98 -8.38
C ASP A 89 12.11 -4.60 -7.85
N ALA A 90 12.05 -4.91 -6.55
CA ALA A 90 10.86 -5.44 -5.92
C ALA A 90 9.91 -4.35 -5.42
N VAL A 91 8.61 -4.63 -5.47
CA VAL A 91 7.51 -3.80 -4.96
C VAL A 91 6.88 -4.54 -3.78
N MET A 92 6.76 -3.87 -2.64
CA MET A 92 5.99 -4.35 -1.48
C MET A 92 4.73 -3.51 -1.33
N ALA A 93 3.59 -4.17 -1.25
CA ALA A 93 2.30 -3.55 -1.05
C ALA A 93 1.48 -4.25 0.03
N VAL A 94 0.56 -3.49 0.61
CA VAL A 94 -0.20 -3.90 1.79
C VAL A 94 -1.66 -3.53 1.60
N PHE A 95 -2.53 -4.48 1.90
CA PHE A 95 -3.97 -4.35 1.92
C PHE A 95 -4.42 -4.53 3.38
N GLY A 96 -5.25 -3.61 3.86
CA GLY A 96 -5.69 -3.57 5.24
C GLY A 96 -5.01 -2.50 6.10
N VAL A 97 -4.19 -1.64 5.49
CA VAL A 97 -3.57 -0.46 6.12
C VAL A 97 -3.90 0.79 5.30
N PRO A 98 -4.41 1.87 5.90
CA PRO A 98 -4.65 2.07 7.35
C PRO A 98 -5.87 1.31 7.90
N SER A 99 -6.79 0.90 7.02
CA SER A 99 -8.08 0.29 7.36
C SER A 99 -8.20 -1.13 6.81
N VAL A 100 -8.59 -2.07 7.68
CA VAL A 100 -8.79 -3.49 7.34
C VAL A 100 -10.14 -3.70 6.69
N HIS A 101 -10.19 -4.57 5.68
CA HIS A 101 -11.41 -4.97 4.99
C HIS A 101 -11.47 -6.50 4.90
N GLU A 102 -12.68 -7.07 4.94
CA GLU A 102 -12.86 -8.53 4.84
C GLU A 102 -12.37 -9.11 3.51
N ASP A 103 -12.33 -8.29 2.47
CA ASP A 103 -11.94 -8.69 1.11
C ASP A 103 -10.49 -8.33 0.75
N ASP A 104 -9.65 -7.96 1.72
CA ASP A 104 -8.23 -7.58 1.50
C ASP A 104 -7.46 -8.62 0.68
N ALA A 105 -7.62 -9.91 1.00
CA ALA A 105 -6.95 -10.99 0.27
C ALA A 105 -7.41 -11.08 -1.19
N ARG A 106 -8.72 -10.90 -1.42
CA ARG A 106 -9.31 -10.92 -2.76
C ARG A 106 -8.81 -9.72 -3.59
N ARG A 107 -8.73 -8.54 -2.98
CA ARG A 107 -8.21 -7.32 -3.64
C ARG A 107 -6.73 -7.44 -3.98
N ALA A 108 -5.93 -8.03 -3.08
CA ALA A 108 -4.52 -8.30 -3.34
C ALA A 108 -4.32 -9.25 -4.53
N LEU A 109 -5.10 -10.33 -4.61
CA LEU A 109 -5.05 -11.24 -5.75
C LEU A 109 -5.53 -10.59 -7.06
N ALA A 110 -6.58 -9.77 -7.00
CA ALA A 110 -7.05 -9.01 -8.16
C ALA A 110 -5.97 -8.02 -8.65
N ALA A 111 -5.29 -7.33 -7.73
CA ALA A 111 -4.16 -6.48 -8.06
C ALA A 111 -3.02 -7.28 -8.71
N ALA A 112 -2.65 -8.43 -8.16
CA ALA A 112 -1.62 -9.30 -8.72
C ALA A 112 -1.93 -9.73 -10.18
N LEU A 113 -3.18 -10.12 -10.45
CA LEU A 113 -3.61 -10.47 -11.81
C LEU A 113 -3.60 -9.25 -12.74
N GLY A 114 -4.05 -8.09 -12.25
CA GLY A 114 -3.98 -6.82 -12.99
C GLY A 114 -2.54 -6.40 -13.32
N MET A 115 -1.61 -6.61 -12.39
CA MET A 115 -0.17 -6.38 -12.58
C MET A 115 0.40 -7.24 -13.69
N LEU A 116 0.08 -8.54 -13.72
CA LEU A 116 0.52 -9.45 -14.78
C LEU A 116 -0.01 -9.02 -16.15
N ALA A 117 -1.31 -8.68 -16.24
CA ALA A 117 -1.91 -8.22 -17.49
C ALA A 117 -1.32 -6.88 -17.98
N ALA A 118 -1.10 -5.94 -17.06
CA ALA A 118 -0.49 -4.64 -17.38
C ALA A 118 0.97 -4.79 -17.83
N LEU A 119 1.73 -5.71 -17.22
CA LEU A 119 3.10 -6.03 -17.62
C LEU A 119 3.16 -6.60 -19.03
N ASP A 120 2.20 -7.45 -19.41
CA ASP A 120 2.16 -8.03 -20.75
C ASP A 120 1.92 -6.97 -21.84
N GLY A 121 1.09 -5.96 -21.52
CA GLY A 121 0.93 -4.76 -22.33
C GLY A 121 2.24 -3.99 -22.50
N LEU A 122 2.95 -3.71 -21.40
CA LEU A 122 4.27 -3.06 -21.44
C LEU A 122 5.28 -3.88 -22.24
N ASN A 123 5.30 -5.20 -22.06
CA ASN A 123 6.19 -6.10 -22.77
C ASN A 123 5.97 -6.07 -24.28
N THR A 124 4.74 -5.87 -24.74
CA THR A 124 4.46 -5.73 -26.18
C THR A 124 5.18 -4.51 -26.75
N GLU A 125 5.20 -3.40 -26.02
CA GLU A 125 5.89 -2.18 -26.44
C GLU A 125 7.42 -2.31 -26.33
N LEU A 126 7.91 -2.91 -25.24
CA LEU A 126 9.34 -3.11 -25.01
C LEU A 126 9.97 -4.10 -26.00
N ASP A 127 9.24 -5.14 -26.40
CA ASP A 127 9.72 -6.10 -27.39
C ASP A 127 9.93 -5.44 -28.75
N VAL A 128 8.99 -4.58 -29.17
CA VAL A 128 9.08 -3.84 -30.44
C VAL A 128 10.22 -2.80 -30.42
N THR A 129 10.42 -2.11 -29.30
CA THR A 129 11.34 -0.96 -29.22
C THR A 129 12.75 -1.32 -28.78
N LEU A 130 12.89 -2.33 -27.93
CA LEU A 130 14.14 -2.69 -27.26
C LEU A 130 14.49 -4.18 -27.37
N ALA A 131 13.63 -5.01 -27.98
CA ALA A 131 13.78 -6.47 -28.02
C ALA A 131 13.95 -7.11 -26.63
N VAL A 132 13.24 -6.57 -25.64
CA VAL A 132 13.29 -6.99 -24.23
C VAL A 132 11.90 -7.34 -23.75
N ARG A 133 11.81 -8.41 -22.94
CA ARG A 133 10.61 -8.73 -22.15
C ARG A 133 10.96 -8.86 -20.67
N LEU A 134 10.12 -8.25 -19.84
CA LEU A 134 10.17 -8.29 -18.39
C LEU A 134 9.34 -9.46 -17.87
N ASN A 135 9.81 -10.11 -16.79
CA ASN A 135 9.07 -11.16 -16.09
C ASN A 135 9.05 -10.83 -14.60
N VAL A 136 7.97 -11.18 -13.90
CA VAL A 136 7.85 -10.93 -12.46
C VAL A 136 7.44 -12.19 -11.70
N ARG A 137 7.77 -12.23 -10.41
CA ARG A 137 7.25 -13.19 -9.44
C ARG A 137 6.42 -12.44 -8.42
N ILE A 138 5.18 -12.87 -8.21
CA ILE A 138 4.27 -12.27 -7.24
C ILE A 138 3.96 -13.27 -6.13
N GLY A 139 4.23 -12.89 -4.89
CA GLY A 139 3.83 -13.61 -3.69
C GLY A 139 2.77 -12.81 -2.92
N VAL A 140 1.75 -13.51 -2.42
CA VAL A 140 0.70 -12.91 -1.58
C VAL A 140 0.59 -13.73 -0.30
N ASN A 141 0.64 -13.05 0.84
CA ASN A 141 0.50 -13.68 2.16
C ASN A 141 -0.46 -12.88 3.04
N THR A 142 -1.33 -13.59 3.77
CA THR A 142 -2.23 -12.97 4.76
C THR A 142 -1.79 -13.39 6.15
N GLY A 143 -1.62 -12.43 7.05
CA GLY A 143 -1.12 -12.72 8.40
C GLY A 143 -1.30 -11.57 9.37
N GLN A 144 -1.04 -11.85 10.64
CA GLN A 144 -1.02 -10.82 11.67
C GLN A 144 0.27 -10.00 11.55
N VAL A 145 0.12 -8.69 11.55
CA VAL A 145 1.22 -7.72 11.59
C VAL A 145 0.99 -6.73 12.72
N VAL A 146 2.06 -6.18 13.26
CA VAL A 146 1.99 -5.00 14.11
C VAL A 146 2.16 -3.79 13.21
N THR A 147 1.17 -2.89 13.20
CA THR A 147 1.27 -1.60 12.52
C THR A 147 1.57 -0.52 13.56
N GLY A 148 2.72 0.15 13.44
CA GLY A 148 3.00 1.40 14.14
C GLY A 148 2.47 2.58 13.33
N SER A 149 1.89 3.60 13.98
CA SER A 149 1.36 4.77 13.27
C SER A 149 2.41 5.86 13.00
N ASP A 150 3.69 5.50 13.04
CA ASP A 150 4.78 6.43 12.79
C ASP A 150 5.10 6.44 11.30
N ALA A 151 4.48 7.38 10.57
CA ALA A 151 4.69 7.57 9.14
C ALA A 151 6.16 7.91 8.77
N SER A 152 7.00 8.21 9.76
CA SER A 152 8.44 8.45 9.59
C SER A 152 9.30 7.18 9.69
N ALA A 153 8.76 6.09 10.26
CA ALA A 153 9.49 4.84 10.42
C ALA A 153 9.41 4.01 9.13
N ARG A 154 10.53 3.91 8.41
CA ARG A 154 10.70 3.11 7.17
C ARG A 154 10.52 1.57 7.37
N GLN A 155 9.97 1.16 8.51
CA GLN A 155 9.76 -0.21 9.00
C GLN A 155 8.39 -0.31 9.72
N ALA A 156 7.30 0.13 9.09
CA ALA A 156 5.97 0.16 9.72
C ALA A 156 5.30 -1.22 9.87
N LEU A 157 5.92 -2.29 9.36
CA LEU A 157 5.36 -3.64 9.32
C LEU A 157 6.41 -4.69 9.68
N VAL A 158 6.12 -5.45 10.74
CA VAL A 158 6.87 -6.64 11.16
C VAL A 158 5.91 -7.83 11.15
N SER A 159 6.27 -8.88 10.41
CA SER A 159 5.62 -10.20 10.44
C SER A 159 6.56 -11.22 11.10
N GLY A 160 5.99 -12.15 11.87
CA GLY A 160 6.69 -13.32 12.41
C GLY A 160 6.37 -14.59 11.64
#